data_AF-A0A327HLU1-F1
#
_entry.id   AF-A0A327HLU1-F1
#
_cell.length_a   1.000
_cell.length_b   1.000
_cell.length_c   1.000
_cell.angle_alpha   90.00
_cell.angle_beta   90.00
_cell.angle_gamma   90.00
#
_symmetry.space_group_name_H-M   'P 1'
#
loop_
_entity.id
_entity.type
_entity.pdbx_description
1 polymer ?
#
loop_
_entity_poly.entity_id
_entity_poly.type
_entity_poly.pdbx_seq_one_letter_code
_entity_poly.pdbx_strand_id
1 'polypeptide(L)'
;MTLLFVISSSLSGCIGESEESNSIELNVAYSSLQGIVSMSYVDGQLIASEPVEFRFDFSETKSKNKLTQYGLSSPTLSNDISINADENNIISF
;
A
#
# COMPACT_ATOMS: atom_id res chain seq x y z
N MET A 1 47.16 -18.23 46.62
CA MET A 1 45.70 -18.31 46.40
C MET A 1 45.29 -17.04 45.69
N THR A 2 45.25 -17.09 44.36
CA THR A 2 45.04 -15.95 43.46
C THR A 2 43.58 -15.51 43.55
N LEU A 3 43.34 -14.30 44.08
CA LEU A 3 42.00 -13.76 44.25
C LEU A 3 41.53 -13.18 42.91
N LEU A 4 40.60 -13.89 42.29
CA LEU A 4 40.00 -13.61 40.99
C LEU A 4 39.12 -12.35 41.09
N PHE A 5 39.59 -11.22 40.58
CA PHE A 5 38.80 -10.01 40.37
C PHE A 5 38.66 -9.76 38.87
N VAL A 6 37.52 -10.13 38.29
CA VAL A 6 36.97 -9.40 37.14
C VAL A 6 35.45 -9.35 37.31
N ILE A 7 35.01 -8.19 37.75
CA ILE A 7 33.61 -7.80 37.92
C ILE A 7 33.19 -7.10 36.63
N SER A 8 32.00 -7.42 36.14
CA SER A 8 31.19 -6.61 35.24
C SER A 8 31.73 -6.35 33.83
N SER A 9 31.54 -7.32 32.93
CA SER A 9 31.19 -6.98 31.56
C SER A 9 29.78 -6.39 31.57
N SER A 10 29.77 -5.06 31.70
CA SER A 10 28.64 -4.17 31.48
C SER A 10 27.78 -4.65 30.33
N LEU A 11 26.49 -4.76 30.65
CA LEU A 11 25.34 -4.78 29.76
C LEU A 11 25.53 -3.75 28.62
N SER A 12 26.23 -4.12 27.54
CA SER A 12 26.10 -3.45 26.26
C SER A 12 24.80 -3.95 25.60
N GLY A 13 23.69 -3.77 26.31
CA GLY A 13 22.40 -3.70 25.67
C GLY A 13 22.46 -2.44 24.83
N CYS A 14 22.61 -2.60 23.53
CA CYS A 14 22.24 -1.56 22.59
C CYS A 14 20.74 -1.31 22.84
N ILE A 15 20.41 -0.39 23.73
CA ILE A 15 19.14 0.32 23.65
C ILE A 15 19.32 1.22 22.44
N GLY A 16 19.27 0.61 21.26
CA GLY A 16 18.99 1.32 20.04
C GLY A 16 17.65 1.96 20.31
N GLU A 17 17.66 3.29 20.37
CA GLU A 17 16.47 4.10 20.18
C GLU A 17 15.68 3.42 19.06
N SER A 18 14.45 3.00 19.36
CA SER A 18 13.58 2.45 18.34
C SER A 18 13.41 3.57 17.33
N GLU A 19 14.25 3.55 16.29
CA GLU A 19 14.18 4.46 15.15
C GLU A 19 12.72 4.49 14.77
N GLU A 20 12.09 5.63 15.04
CA GLU A 20 10.69 5.86 14.77
C GLU A 20 10.56 5.66 13.26
N SER A 21 10.14 4.46 12.86
CA SER A 21 10.38 3.96 11.53
C SER A 21 9.77 4.95 10.56
N ASN A 22 10.58 5.54 9.68
CA ASN A 22 10.12 6.43 8.60
C ASN A 22 9.24 5.68 7.57
N SER A 23 8.63 4.55 7.94
CA SER A 23 7.68 3.82 7.13
C SER A 23 6.37 4.61 7.01
N ILE A 24 5.76 4.51 5.83
CA ILE A 24 4.39 4.94 5.61
C ILE A 24 3.51 3.77 6.07
N GLU A 25 2.64 3.99 7.06
CA GLU A 25 1.56 3.06 7.36
C GLU A 25 0.38 3.35 6.42
N LEU A 26 0.30 2.59 5.33
CA LEU A 26 -0.79 2.72 4.36
C LEU A 26 -2.03 1.98 4.89
N ASN A 27 -2.98 2.73 5.43
CA ASN A 27 -4.30 2.21 5.76
C ASN A 27 -5.24 2.49 4.59
N VAL A 28 -5.42 1.50 3.71
CA VAL A 28 -6.27 1.61 2.52
C VAL A 28 -7.65 1.06 2.85
N ALA A 29 -8.58 1.95 3.18
CA ALA A 29 -9.98 1.58 3.30
C ALA A 29 -10.60 1.52 1.89
N TYR A 30 -11.17 0.37 1.52
CA TYR A 30 -11.99 0.23 0.32
C TYR A 30 -13.47 0.22 0.76
N SER A 31 -14.26 1.17 0.25
CA SER A 31 -15.67 1.31 0.62
C SER A 31 -16.58 0.28 -0.05
N SER A 32 -16.14 -0.30 -1.18
CA SER A 32 -16.87 -1.36 -1.88
C SER A 32 -16.03 -2.06 -2.96
N LEU A 33 -16.07 -3.40 -3.00
CA LEU A 33 -15.75 -4.19 -4.21
C LEU A 33 -16.98 -4.29 -5.12
N GLN A 34 -17.71 -3.20 -5.30
CA GLN A 34 -18.94 -3.19 -6.10
C GLN A 34 -18.58 -3.06 -7.57
N GLY A 35 -18.27 -4.20 -8.19
CA GLY A 35 -18.17 -4.23 -9.64
C GLY A 35 -17.71 -5.57 -10.18
N ILE A 36 -18.52 -6.13 -11.07
CA ILE A 36 -18.07 -7.07 -12.10
C ILE A 36 -18.01 -6.24 -13.38
N VAL A 37 -16.92 -6.34 -14.14
CA VAL A 37 -16.88 -5.74 -15.48
C VAL A 37 -17.96 -6.42 -16.32
N SER A 38 -19.03 -5.69 -16.65
CA SER A 38 -20.15 -6.22 -17.43
C SER A 38 -19.96 -5.85 -18.89
N MET A 39 -19.89 -6.83 -19.77
CA MET A 39 -19.76 -6.62 -21.21
C MET A 39 -20.98 -7.21 -21.92
N SER A 40 -21.63 -6.40 -22.77
CA SER A 40 -22.79 -6.81 -23.57
C SER A 40 -22.41 -6.91 -25.03
N TYR A 41 -22.81 -8.00 -25.68
CA TYR A 41 -22.51 -8.27 -27.09
C TYR A 41 -23.77 -8.54 -27.90
N VAL A 42 -23.81 -8.04 -29.13
CA VAL A 42 -24.82 -8.38 -30.15
C VAL A 42 -24.09 -8.79 -31.41
N ASP A 43 -24.44 -9.95 -31.97
CA ASP A 43 -23.79 -10.53 -33.16
C ASP A 43 -22.25 -10.60 -33.04
N GLY A 44 -21.75 -10.87 -31.82
CA GLY A 44 -20.31 -10.91 -31.53
C GLY A 44 -19.62 -9.55 -31.43
N GLN A 45 -20.35 -8.44 -31.61
CA GLN A 45 -19.84 -7.08 -31.44
C GLN A 45 -20.16 -6.57 -30.04
N LEU A 46 -19.17 -5.97 -29.36
CA LEU A 46 -19.36 -5.32 -28.07
C LEU A 46 -20.24 -4.08 -28.26
N ILE A 47 -21.38 -4.03 -27.55
CA ILE A 47 -22.32 -2.91 -27.60
C ILE A 47 -22.32 -2.06 -26.32
N ALA A 48 -21.90 -2.60 -25.19
CA ALA A 48 -21.78 -1.88 -23.93
C ALA A 48 -20.75 -2.52 -23.02
N SER A 49 -20.06 -1.70 -22.22
CA SER A 49 -19.19 -2.14 -21.13
C SER A 49 -19.45 -1.25 -19.91
N GLU A 50 -19.68 -1.86 -18.76
CA GLU A 50 -19.76 -1.15 -17.47
C GLU A 50 -18.46 -1.37 -16.71
N PRO A 51 -17.65 -0.31 -16.52
CA PRO A 51 -16.37 -0.43 -15.87
C PRO A 51 -16.50 -0.58 -14.35
N VAL A 52 -15.47 -1.14 -13.74
CA VAL A 52 -15.32 -1.21 -12.27
C VAL A 52 -14.44 -0.07 -11.81
N GLU A 53 -14.86 0.65 -10.78
CA GLU A 53 -14.09 1.76 -10.19
C GLU A 53 -13.53 1.38 -8.82
N PHE A 54 -12.21 1.46 -8.67
CA PHE A 54 -11.52 1.37 -7.40
C PHE A 54 -11.27 2.78 -6.87
N ARG A 55 -11.96 3.14 -5.78
CA ARG A 55 -11.77 4.40 -5.06
C ARG A 55 -10.84 4.17 -3.87
N PHE A 56 -9.76 4.94 -3.83
CA PHE A 56 -8.79 4.91 -2.73
C PHE A 56 -9.04 6.08 -1.79
N ASP A 57 -9.16 5.77 -0.50
CA ASP A 57 -9.23 6.77 0.56
C ASP A 57 -7.99 6.65 1.44
N PHE A 58 -7.21 7.73 1.49
CA PHE A 58 -6.00 7.84 2.28
C PHE A 58 -6.18 8.78 3.48
N SER A 59 -7.41 9.20 3.83
CA SER A 59 -7.67 10.13 4.93
C SER A 59 -7.11 9.67 6.28
N GLU A 60 -7.04 8.35 6.48
CA GLU A 60 -6.54 7.71 7.70
C GLU A 60 -5.04 7.37 7.63
N THR A 61 -4.36 7.67 6.52
CA THR A 61 -2.92 7.41 6.37
C THR A 61 -2.12 8.39 7.23
N LYS A 62 -1.33 7.85 8.16
CA LYS A 62 -0.40 8.64 9.00
C LYS A 62 1.02 8.40 8.52
N SER A 63 1.66 9.44 8.01
CA SER A 63 3.09 9.37 7.70
C SER A 63 3.77 10.74 7.73
N LYS A 64 5.07 10.72 8.08
CA LYS A 64 5.99 11.85 7.89
C LYS A 64 6.35 12.06 6.41
N ASN A 65 6.15 11.04 5.58
CA ASN A 65 6.46 11.06 4.16
C ASN A 65 5.20 11.28 3.32
N LYS A 66 5.33 12.05 2.24
CA LYS A 66 4.23 12.29 1.29
C LYS A 66 4.02 11.05 0.42
N LEU A 67 2.77 10.59 0.30
CA LEU A 67 2.38 9.66 -0.75
C LEU A 67 2.36 10.41 -2.09
N THR A 68 3.19 9.98 -3.04
CA THR A 68 3.28 10.60 -4.37
C THR A 68 2.61 9.77 -5.46
N GLN A 69 2.52 8.45 -5.27
CA GLN A 69 2.05 7.53 -6.30
C GLN A 69 1.46 6.27 -5.66
N TYR A 70 0.38 5.76 -6.25
CA TYR A 70 -0.26 4.49 -5.88
C TYR A 70 -0.78 3.77 -7.12
N GLY A 71 -1.26 2.53 -7.00
CA GLY A 71 -1.59 1.73 -8.18
C GLY A 71 -2.15 0.34 -7.90
N LEU A 72 -2.47 -0.37 -8.99
CA LEU A 72 -2.90 -1.76 -8.97
C LEU A 72 -1.93 -2.61 -9.79
N SER A 73 -1.49 -3.72 -9.19
CA SER A 73 -0.75 -4.78 -9.87
C SER A 73 -1.50 -6.09 -9.71
N SER A 74 -1.64 -6.84 -10.79
CA SER A 74 -2.26 -8.17 -10.79
C SER A 74 -1.55 -9.06 -11.81
N PRO A 75 -1.36 -10.35 -11.52
CA PRO A 75 -0.87 -11.32 -12.50
C PRO A 75 -1.74 -11.43 -13.76
N THR A 76 -3.00 -10.99 -13.68
CA THR A 76 -3.96 -11.00 -14.80
C THR A 76 -3.97 -9.70 -15.61
N LEU A 77 -3.32 -8.65 -15.11
CA LEU A 77 -3.20 -7.38 -15.82
C LEU A 77 -2.03 -7.45 -16.78
N SER A 78 -2.22 -6.92 -17.99
CA SER A 78 -1.14 -6.84 -18.98
C SER A 78 -0.04 -5.86 -18.56
N ASN A 79 -0.40 -4.84 -17.77
CA ASN A 79 0.53 -3.86 -17.20
C ASN A 79 0.01 -3.39 -15.84
N ASP A 80 0.94 -3.00 -14.96
CA ASP A 80 0.60 -2.33 -13.71
C ASP A 80 0.03 -0.94 -13.99
N ILE A 81 -1.01 -0.57 -13.24
CA ILE A 81 -1.61 0.75 -13.31
C ILE A 81 -1.04 1.58 -12.18
N SER A 82 -0.60 2.79 -12.48
CA SER A 82 -0.14 3.71 -11.44
C SER A 82 -0.57 5.15 -11.69
N ILE A 83 -0.95 5.83 -10.61
CA ILE A 83 -1.53 7.17 -10.61
C ILE A 83 -0.77 8.04 -9.59
N ASN A 84 -0.56 9.30 -9.95
CA ASN A 84 -0.06 10.31 -9.02
C ASN A 84 -1.12 10.60 -7.94
N ALA A 85 -0.73 10.48 -6.67
CA ALA A 85 -1.60 10.64 -5.52
C ALA A 85 -2.24 12.05 -5.41
N ASP A 86 -1.63 13.07 -6.02
CA ASP A 86 -2.16 14.42 -6.05
C ASP A 86 -3.19 14.66 -7.18
N GLU A 87 -3.26 13.78 -8.19
CA GLU A 87 -4.04 14.01 -9.41
C GLU A 87 -5.41 13.35 -9.39
N ASN A 88 -5.48 12.11 -8.90
CA ASN A 88 -6.70 11.31 -8.94
C ASN A 88 -6.67 10.26 -7.82
N ASN A 89 -7.82 9.88 -7.29
CA ASN A 89 -8.01 8.83 -6.29
C ASN A 89 -8.87 7.65 -6.81
N ILE A 90 -9.14 7.60 -8.12
CA ILE A 90 -10.00 6.60 -8.79
C ILE A 90 -9.22 5.90 -9.90
N ILE A 91 -9.24 4.56 -9.88
CA ILE A 91 -8.81 3.72 -11.01
C ILE A 91 -10.05 3.03 -11.61
N SER A 92 -10.31 3.24 -12.91
CA SER A 92 -11.44 2.62 -13.63
C SER A 92 -10.94 1.50 -14.56
N PHE A 93 -11.69 0.39 -14.62
CA PHE A 93 -11.35 -0.82 -15.37
C PHE A 93 -12.49 -1.27 -16.28
#